data_AF-A0A0C5D5T9-F1
#
_entry.id   AF-A0A0C5D5T9-F1
#
_cell.length_a   1.000
_cell.length_b   1.000
_cell.length_c   1.000
_cell.angle_alpha   90.00
_cell.angle_beta   90.00
_cell.angle_gamma   90.00
#
_symmetry.space_group_name_H-M   'P 1'
#
loop_
_entity.id
_entity.type
_entity.pdbx_description
1 polymer ?
#
loop_
_entity_poly.entity_id
_entity_poly.type
_entity_poly.pdbx_seq_one_letter_code
_entity_poly.pdbx_strand_id
1 'polypeptide(L)'
;KPQDNLYLAVNSEWLSKAEIPADQTSAGVNTELDIKIEKRMMKDFADIASGKEKMPDIRDFDKAIALYKIAKNFDKRDAEKANPIQNDLQKILDLINFDKFKDNATELFMGPYALPFVFDVDADMKNTDFNVLHFGGPSTFLPDTTTYKTPEAKKLLDILEKQSINLLEMAGIGKEEARVYVQNALAFDQKLSKV
;
A
#
# COMPACT_ATOMS: atom_id res chain seq x y z
N LYS A 1 -41.29 7.62 -2.32
CA LYS A 1 -41.73 7.05 -1.02
C LYS A 1 -40.84 5.87 -0.68
N PRO A 2 -40.79 5.36 0.57
CA PRO A 2 -39.95 4.19 0.91
C PRO A 2 -40.17 2.98 0.00
N GLN A 3 -41.39 2.80 -0.53
CA GLN A 3 -41.74 1.73 -1.47
C GLN A 3 -41.12 1.91 -2.87
N ASP A 4 -40.77 3.14 -3.25
CA ASP A 4 -40.17 3.44 -4.56
C ASP A 4 -38.64 3.39 -4.50
N ASN A 5 -38.06 3.90 -3.39
CA ASN A 5 -36.64 3.88 -3.13
C ASN A 5 -36.37 4.04 -1.63
N LEU A 6 -36.14 2.93 -0.93
CA LEU A 6 -35.88 2.93 0.50
C LEU A 6 -34.61 3.71 0.86
N TYR A 7 -33.55 3.57 0.05
CA TYR A 7 -32.26 4.23 0.31
C TYR A 7 -32.40 5.75 0.33
N LEU A 8 -33.01 6.34 -0.70
CA LEU A 8 -33.24 7.79 -0.73
C LEU A 8 -34.27 8.22 0.32
N ALA A 9 -35.31 7.42 0.58
CA ALA A 9 -36.30 7.77 1.60
C ALA A 9 -35.69 7.89 3.00
N VAL A 10 -34.65 7.11 3.32
CA VAL A 10 -33.96 7.15 4.62
C VAL A 10 -32.79 8.14 4.61
N ASN A 11 -32.00 8.18 3.54
CA ASN A 11 -30.68 8.84 3.56
C ASN A 11 -30.63 10.21 2.84
N SER A 12 -31.70 10.66 2.18
CA SER A 12 -31.64 11.90 1.36
C SER A 12 -31.21 13.12 2.15
N GLU A 13 -31.62 13.25 3.41
CA GLU A 13 -31.21 14.40 4.22
C GLU A 13 -29.70 14.42 4.45
N TRP A 14 -29.11 13.28 4.83
CA TRP A 14 -27.66 13.17 5.00
C TRP A 14 -26.94 13.36 3.66
N LEU A 15 -27.39 12.70 2.60
CA LEU A 15 -26.79 12.80 1.26
C LEU A 15 -26.75 14.24 0.73
N SER A 16 -27.77 15.05 1.04
CA SER A 16 -27.83 16.45 0.62
C SER A 16 -26.83 17.36 1.34
N LYS A 17 -26.29 16.93 2.48
CA LYS A 17 -25.38 17.69 3.34
C LYS A 17 -23.98 17.10 3.40
N ALA A 18 -23.83 15.82 3.06
CA ALA A 18 -22.58 15.10 3.15
C ALA A 18 -21.57 15.63 2.14
N GLU A 19 -20.39 15.98 2.63
CA GLU A 19 -19.23 16.30 1.82
C GLU A 19 -18.23 15.16 1.92
N ILE A 20 -17.64 14.77 0.79
CA ILE A 20 -16.49 13.84 0.80
C ILE A 20 -15.28 14.65 1.26
N PRO A 21 -14.66 14.34 2.40
CA PRO A 21 -13.46 15.04 2.86
C PRO A 21 -12.37 15.02 1.80
N ALA A 22 -11.57 16.09 1.70
CA ALA A 22 -10.58 16.26 0.63
C ALA A 22 -9.47 15.19 0.63
N ASP A 23 -9.25 14.54 1.77
CA ASP A 23 -8.29 13.46 2.00
C ASP A 23 -8.92 12.06 1.93
N GLN A 24 -10.21 11.97 1.53
CA GLN A 24 -10.96 10.72 1.44
C GLN A 24 -11.51 10.51 0.03
N THR A 25 -11.67 9.25 -0.36
CA THR A 25 -12.26 8.86 -1.65
C THR A 25 -13.79 8.68 -1.57
N SER A 26 -14.35 8.61 -0.36
CA SER A 26 -15.77 8.44 -0.10
C SER A 26 -16.18 9.02 1.26
N ALA A 27 -17.49 9.17 1.49
CA ALA A 27 -18.06 9.52 2.77
C ALA A 27 -19.24 8.60 3.08
N GLY A 28 -19.43 8.31 4.37
CA GLY A 28 -20.49 7.45 4.86
C GLY A 28 -20.31 7.15 6.35
N VAL A 29 -21.26 6.42 6.92
CA VAL A 29 -21.27 6.11 8.36
C VAL A 29 -19.98 5.43 8.84
N ASN A 30 -19.42 4.50 8.04
CA ASN A 30 -18.19 3.81 8.39
C ASN A 30 -16.98 4.76 8.31
N THR A 31 -16.84 5.52 7.22
CA THR A 31 -15.77 6.52 7.09
C THR A 31 -15.80 7.54 8.23
N GLU A 32 -17.00 8.03 8.61
CA GLU A 32 -17.15 8.95 9.73
C GLU A 32 -16.75 8.31 11.07
N LEU A 33 -17.06 7.03 11.27
CA LEU A 33 -16.67 6.29 12.48
C LEU A 33 -15.16 6.06 12.51
N ASP A 34 -14.56 5.65 11.39
CA ASP A 34 -13.12 5.41 11.25
C ASP A 34 -12.33 6.69 11.56
N ILE A 35 -12.73 7.84 10.99
CA ILE A 35 -12.10 9.14 11.28
C ILE A 35 -12.19 9.50 12.77
N LYS A 36 -13.33 9.22 13.42
CA LYS A 36 -13.50 9.48 14.87
C LYS A 36 -12.59 8.58 15.70
N ILE A 37 -12.49 7.31 15.35
CA ILE A 37 -11.63 6.33 16.03
C ILE A 37 -10.16 6.71 15.83
N GLU A 38 -9.75 7.00 14.59
CA GLU A 38 -8.39 7.43 14.26
C GLU A 38 -7.99 8.65 15.06
N LYS A 39 -8.81 9.72 15.07
CA LYS A 39 -8.53 10.94 15.84
C LYS A 39 -8.35 10.65 17.33
N ARG A 40 -9.19 9.79 17.90
CA ARG A 40 -9.09 9.38 19.30
C ARG A 40 -7.80 8.61 19.54
N MET A 41 -7.51 7.58 18.74
CA MET A 41 -6.29 6.78 18.86
C MET A 41 -5.03 7.65 18.72
N MET A 42 -5.00 8.57 17.76
CA MET A 42 -3.87 9.48 17.53
C MET A 42 -3.63 10.42 18.72
N LYS A 43 -4.69 10.88 19.37
CA LYS A 43 -4.60 11.67 20.61
C LYS A 43 -4.08 10.83 21.76
N ASP A 44 -4.65 9.64 21.98
CA ASP A 44 -4.28 8.78 23.10
C ASP A 44 -2.80 8.34 22.97
N PHE A 45 -2.36 7.98 21.76
CA PHE A 45 -0.96 7.69 21.49
C PHE A 45 -0.05 8.91 21.70
N ALA A 46 -0.48 10.12 21.35
CA ALA A 46 0.29 11.34 21.62
C ALA A 46 0.43 11.62 23.13
N ASP A 47 -0.66 11.45 23.88
CA ASP A 47 -0.68 11.67 25.33
C ASP A 47 0.20 10.64 26.06
N ILE A 48 0.18 9.38 25.63
CA ILE A 48 1.09 8.34 26.17
C ILE A 48 2.54 8.60 25.74
N ALA A 49 2.79 8.92 24.47
CA ALA A 49 4.12 9.16 23.93
C ALA A 49 4.84 10.34 24.60
N SER A 50 4.08 11.37 25.00
CA SER A 50 4.56 12.57 25.72
C SER A 50 4.62 12.39 27.24
N GLY A 51 4.12 11.27 27.78
CA GLY A 51 4.09 10.99 29.22
C GLY A 51 2.96 11.69 29.98
N LYS A 52 2.01 12.33 29.28
CA LYS A 52 0.81 12.91 29.88
C LYS A 52 -0.14 11.84 30.41
N GLU A 53 -0.21 10.70 29.72
CA GLU A 53 -0.94 9.51 30.18
C GLU A 53 0.03 8.36 30.48
N LYS A 54 -0.33 7.53 31.46
CA LYS A 54 0.48 6.37 31.85
C LYS A 54 0.46 5.33 30.73
N MET A 55 1.62 4.77 30.42
CA MET A 55 1.74 3.60 29.54
C MET A 55 0.82 2.46 30.05
N PRO A 56 -0.06 1.92 29.20
CA PRO A 56 -0.86 0.75 29.54
C PRO A 56 0.02 -0.46 29.88
N ASP A 57 -0.41 -1.25 30.87
CA ASP A 57 0.23 -2.52 31.22
C ASP A 57 -0.27 -3.64 30.29
N ILE A 58 0.12 -3.53 29.02
CA ILE A 58 -0.22 -4.46 27.94
C ILE A 58 1.09 -4.86 27.27
N ARG A 59 1.29 -6.17 27.07
CA ARG A 59 2.50 -6.70 26.42
C ARG A 59 2.72 -6.01 25.06
N ASP A 60 3.94 -5.57 24.82
CA ASP A 60 4.40 -4.92 23.58
C ASP A 60 3.75 -3.55 23.26
N PHE A 61 2.98 -2.96 24.17
CA PHE A 61 2.37 -1.64 23.92
C PHE A 61 3.42 -0.52 23.82
N ASP A 62 4.55 -0.66 24.51
CA ASP A 62 5.72 0.20 24.38
C ASP A 62 6.28 0.22 22.95
N LYS A 63 6.27 -0.93 22.24
CA LYS A 63 6.68 -1.03 20.83
C LYS A 63 5.71 -0.31 19.90
N ALA A 64 4.41 -0.36 20.18
CA ALA A 64 3.41 0.40 19.42
C ALA A 64 3.65 1.91 19.55
N ILE A 65 3.96 2.39 20.77
CA ILE A 65 4.33 3.79 21.01
C ILE A 65 5.68 4.15 20.35
N ALA A 66 6.65 3.23 20.32
CA ALA A 66 7.91 3.43 19.61
C ALA A 66 7.69 3.59 18.09
N LEU A 67 6.86 2.73 17.48
CA LEU A 67 6.50 2.82 16.07
C LEU A 67 5.77 4.14 15.76
N TYR A 68 4.83 4.55 16.62
CA TYR A 68 4.16 5.84 16.50
C TYR A 68 5.14 7.01 16.50
N LYS A 69 6.13 7.01 17.42
CA LYS A 69 7.16 8.06 17.48
C LYS A 69 7.99 8.11 16.21
N ILE A 70 8.34 6.95 15.63
CA ILE A 70 9.03 6.88 14.34
C ILE A 70 8.16 7.47 13.23
N ALA A 71 6.90 7.04 13.13
CA ALA A 71 5.98 7.48 12.09
C ALA A 71 5.68 8.99 12.15
N LYS A 72 5.57 9.55 13.37
CA LYS A 72 5.25 10.97 13.61
C LYS A 72 6.45 11.92 13.53
N ASN A 73 7.67 11.41 13.42
CA ASN A 73 8.86 12.26 13.30
C ASN A 73 9.06 12.71 11.84
N PHE A 74 8.25 13.68 11.41
CA PHE A 74 8.30 14.23 10.05
C PHE A 74 9.64 14.92 9.77
N ASP A 75 10.19 15.69 10.73
CA ASP A 75 11.49 16.35 10.56
C ASP A 75 12.60 15.36 10.19
N LYS A 76 12.65 14.21 10.88
CA LYS A 76 13.61 13.15 10.57
C LYS A 76 13.35 12.53 9.20
N ARG A 77 12.09 12.20 8.87
CA ARG A 77 11.71 11.59 7.59
C ARG A 77 12.04 12.51 6.40
N ASP A 78 11.76 13.80 6.53
CA ASP A 78 12.04 14.80 5.51
C ASP A 78 13.56 15.01 5.33
N ALA A 79 14.33 14.92 6.42
CA ALA A 79 15.79 14.99 6.37
C ALA A 79 16.42 13.73 5.75
N GLU A 80 15.89 12.54 6.05
CA GLU A 80 16.40 11.26 5.56
C GLU A 80 16.11 11.02 4.07
N LYS A 81 15.03 11.59 3.53
CA LYS A 81 14.65 11.44 2.11
C LYS A 81 14.65 9.94 1.71
N ALA A 82 15.21 9.62 0.55
CA ALA A 82 15.34 8.24 0.07
C ALA A 82 16.60 7.51 0.58
N ASN A 83 17.38 8.10 1.49
CA ASN A 83 18.61 7.47 1.98
C ASN A 83 18.38 6.10 2.66
N PRO A 84 17.30 5.89 3.45
CA PRO A 84 17.07 4.62 4.13
C PRO A 84 16.91 3.41 3.19
N ILE A 85 16.47 3.63 1.95
CA ILE A 85 16.20 2.55 0.98
C ILE A 85 17.37 2.25 0.04
N GLN A 86 18.48 2.98 0.10
CA GLN A 86 19.54 2.90 -0.91
C GLN A 86 20.21 1.52 -0.98
N ASN A 87 20.39 0.85 0.17
CA ASN A 87 20.96 -0.49 0.20
C ASN A 87 20.03 -1.53 -0.44
N ASP A 88 18.72 -1.41 -0.18
CA ASP A 88 17.72 -2.29 -0.79
C ASP A 88 17.59 -2.03 -2.28
N LEU A 89 17.62 -0.76 -2.70
CA LEU A 89 17.63 -0.38 -4.11
C LEU A 89 18.85 -0.96 -4.83
N GLN A 90 20.05 -0.83 -4.26
CA GLN A 90 21.27 -1.38 -4.85
C GLN A 90 21.19 -2.89 -5.02
N LYS A 91 20.68 -3.61 -4.02
CA LYS A 91 20.48 -5.07 -4.11
C LYS A 91 19.59 -5.46 -5.29
N ILE A 92 18.54 -4.68 -5.58
CA ILE A 92 17.69 -4.92 -6.75
C ILE A 92 18.44 -4.61 -8.05
N LEU A 93 19.20 -3.51 -8.10
CA LEU A 93 19.98 -3.11 -9.28
C LEU A 93 21.08 -4.13 -9.63
N ASP A 94 21.62 -4.83 -8.63
CA ASP A 94 22.64 -5.86 -8.82
C ASP A 94 22.07 -7.17 -9.42
N LEU A 95 20.73 -7.31 -9.49
CA LEU A 95 20.05 -8.44 -10.14
C LEU A 95 20.01 -8.27 -11.67
N ILE A 96 21.19 -8.22 -12.29
CA ILE A 96 21.35 -7.94 -13.72
C ILE A 96 20.86 -9.06 -14.65
N ASN A 97 20.52 -10.23 -14.11
CA ASN A 97 19.98 -11.37 -14.85
C ASN A 97 19.24 -12.35 -13.95
N PHE A 98 18.56 -13.31 -14.56
CA PHE A 98 17.77 -14.30 -13.84
C PHE A 98 18.59 -15.25 -12.96
N ASP A 99 19.84 -15.54 -13.32
CA ASP A 99 20.72 -16.35 -12.47
C ASP A 99 21.05 -15.62 -11.17
N LYS A 100 21.33 -14.32 -11.22
CA LYS A 100 21.51 -13.50 -10.01
C LYS A 100 20.25 -13.45 -9.15
N PHE A 101 19.07 -13.33 -9.76
CA PHE A 101 17.82 -13.44 -9.03
C PHE A 101 17.70 -14.78 -8.29
N LYS A 102 17.94 -15.89 -9.00
CA LYS A 102 17.89 -17.26 -8.43
C LYS A 102 18.90 -17.46 -7.30
N ASP A 103 20.13 -17.01 -7.49
CA ASP A 103 21.22 -17.13 -6.50
C ASP A 103 20.90 -16.37 -5.20
N ASN A 104 20.07 -15.33 -5.28
CA ASN A 104 19.65 -14.50 -4.13
C ASN A 104 18.19 -14.74 -3.70
N ALA A 105 17.50 -15.73 -4.25
CA ALA A 105 16.05 -15.87 -4.08
C ALA A 105 15.61 -15.99 -2.62
N THR A 106 16.37 -16.68 -1.77
CA THR A 106 16.07 -16.80 -0.34
C THR A 106 16.24 -15.45 0.39
N GLU A 107 17.30 -14.70 0.09
CA GLU A 107 17.48 -13.37 0.69
C GLU A 107 16.40 -12.40 0.22
N LEU A 108 16.04 -12.45 -1.07
CA LEU A 108 14.97 -11.63 -1.62
C LEU A 108 13.62 -11.97 -0.99
N PHE A 109 13.34 -13.26 -0.76
CA PHE A 109 12.10 -13.69 -0.09
C PHE A 109 12.03 -13.30 1.38
N MET A 110 13.16 -13.34 2.10
CA MET A 110 13.21 -12.95 3.51
C MET A 110 13.32 -11.43 3.72
N GLY A 111 13.58 -10.68 2.64
CA GLY A 111 13.75 -9.23 2.65
C GLY A 111 12.49 -8.43 2.29
N PRO A 112 12.58 -7.10 2.21
CA PRO A 112 11.45 -6.22 1.93
C PRO A 112 11.12 -6.10 0.43
N TYR A 113 11.38 -7.15 -0.37
CA TYR A 113 11.31 -7.08 -1.83
C TYR A 113 9.99 -7.62 -2.37
N ALA A 114 9.47 -6.98 -3.42
CA ALA A 114 8.40 -7.54 -4.21
C ALA A 114 8.94 -8.65 -5.13
N LEU A 115 8.26 -9.79 -5.17
CA LEU A 115 8.63 -10.95 -5.97
C LEU A 115 7.54 -11.24 -7.02
N PRO A 116 7.88 -11.93 -8.13
CA PRO A 116 6.92 -12.35 -9.15
C PRO A 116 6.04 -13.52 -8.68
N PHE A 117 6.04 -13.82 -7.38
CA PHE A 117 5.21 -14.81 -6.72
C PHE A 117 5.04 -14.40 -5.26
N VAL A 118 3.89 -14.77 -4.70
CA VAL A 118 3.57 -14.56 -3.30
C VAL A 118 3.32 -15.92 -2.67
N PHE A 119 3.86 -16.11 -1.48
CA PHE A 119 3.61 -17.28 -0.66
C PHE A 119 2.94 -16.83 0.63
N ASP A 120 1.89 -17.53 1.01
CA ASP A 120 1.18 -17.36 2.26
C ASP A 120 0.80 -18.71 2.86
N VAL A 121 0.59 -18.73 4.17
CA VAL A 121 0.20 -19.94 4.88
C VAL A 121 -1.16 -19.67 5.50
N ASP A 122 -2.15 -20.43 5.03
CA ASP A 122 -3.53 -20.33 5.50
C ASP A 122 -4.13 -21.74 5.55
N ALA A 123 -5.32 -21.87 6.13
CA ALA A 123 -6.06 -23.12 6.22
C ALA A 123 -6.25 -23.76 4.84
N ASP A 124 -6.20 -25.10 4.78
CA ASP A 124 -6.58 -25.84 3.59
C ASP A 124 -8.09 -25.68 3.35
N MET A 125 -8.46 -25.22 2.16
CA MET A 125 -9.85 -25.04 1.74
C MET A 125 -10.68 -26.33 1.80
N LYS A 126 -10.03 -27.50 1.75
CA LYS A 126 -10.67 -28.82 1.87
C LYS A 126 -10.60 -29.39 3.28
N ASN A 127 -9.71 -28.90 4.13
CA ASN A 127 -9.56 -29.35 5.50
C ASN A 127 -8.99 -28.27 6.42
N THR A 128 -9.88 -27.53 7.08
CA THR A 128 -9.51 -26.39 7.93
C THR A 128 -8.71 -26.76 9.19
N ASP A 129 -8.50 -28.04 9.47
CA ASP A 129 -7.66 -28.51 10.58
C ASP A 129 -6.16 -28.35 10.30
N PHE A 130 -5.77 -28.16 9.03
CA PHE A 130 -4.38 -28.00 8.63
C PHE A 130 -4.16 -26.70 7.86
N ASN A 131 -3.00 -26.08 8.09
CA ASN A 131 -2.51 -25.02 7.22
C ASN A 131 -1.71 -25.62 6.06
N VAL A 132 -1.80 -24.99 4.90
CA VAL A 132 -1.05 -25.34 3.70
C VAL A 132 -0.35 -24.10 3.15
N LEU A 133 0.69 -24.33 2.34
CA LEU A 133 1.35 -23.27 1.60
C LEU A 133 0.50 -22.94 0.37
N HIS A 134 0.02 -21.70 0.31
CA HIS A 134 -0.63 -21.12 -0.86
C HIS A 134 0.41 -20.39 -1.72
N PHE A 135 0.16 -20.37 -3.02
CA PHE A 135 1.03 -19.73 -4.01
C PHE A 135 0.19 -18.88 -4.96
N GLY A 136 0.54 -17.61 -5.05
CA GLY A 136 -0.10 -16.63 -5.92
C GLY A 136 0.88 -15.98 -6.88
N GLY A 137 0.34 -15.44 -7.97
CA GLY A 137 1.06 -14.51 -8.84
C GLY A 137 1.10 -13.09 -8.27
N PRO A 138 1.83 -12.18 -8.90
CA PRO A 138 1.84 -10.77 -8.53
C PRO A 138 0.51 -10.10 -8.92
N SER A 139 0.20 -8.97 -8.27
CA SER A 139 -0.93 -8.11 -8.67
C SER A 139 -0.60 -7.26 -9.90
N THR A 140 -1.63 -6.79 -10.60
CA THR A 140 -1.52 -5.80 -11.67
C THR A 140 -1.49 -4.37 -11.12
N PHE A 141 -1.06 -3.41 -11.95
CA PHE A 141 -1.05 -1.99 -11.58
C PHE A 141 -2.44 -1.35 -11.50
N LEU A 142 -3.34 -1.71 -12.41
CA LEU A 142 -4.75 -1.32 -12.30
C LEU A 142 -5.49 -2.29 -11.36
N PRO A 143 -6.62 -1.87 -10.77
CA PRO A 143 -7.31 -2.62 -9.71
C PRO A 143 -7.68 -4.06 -10.08
N ASP A 144 -7.93 -4.31 -11.37
CA ASP A 144 -8.28 -5.63 -11.89
C ASP A 144 -8.08 -5.69 -13.42
N THR A 145 -8.13 -6.92 -13.98
CA THR A 145 -7.92 -7.18 -15.41
C THR A 145 -9.02 -6.62 -16.32
N THR A 146 -10.22 -6.36 -15.80
CA THR A 146 -11.32 -5.75 -16.56
C THR A 146 -11.11 -4.24 -16.73
N THR A 147 -10.47 -3.58 -15.76
CA THR A 147 -10.13 -2.15 -15.84
C THR A 147 -9.23 -1.87 -17.05
N TYR A 148 -8.32 -2.78 -17.43
CA TYR A 148 -7.48 -2.65 -18.63
C TYR A 148 -8.28 -2.57 -19.95
N LYS A 149 -9.55 -2.95 -19.94
CA LYS A 149 -10.44 -2.94 -21.12
C LYS A 149 -11.25 -1.65 -21.22
N THR A 150 -11.15 -0.75 -20.25
CA THR A 150 -11.91 0.51 -20.25
C THR A 150 -11.14 1.63 -20.97
N PRO A 151 -11.83 2.66 -21.47
CA PRO A 151 -11.17 3.82 -22.10
C PRO A 151 -10.20 4.57 -21.16
N GLU A 152 -10.42 4.49 -19.84
CA GLU A 152 -9.65 5.19 -18.82
C GLU A 152 -8.30 4.53 -18.50
N ALA A 153 -8.13 3.25 -18.84
CA ALA A 153 -6.93 2.47 -18.53
C ALA A 153 -5.64 3.19 -18.94
N LYS A 154 -5.61 3.71 -20.17
CA LYS A 154 -4.45 4.45 -20.68
C LYS A 154 -4.14 5.67 -19.82
N LYS A 155 -5.15 6.45 -19.45
CA LYS A 155 -4.96 7.66 -18.65
C LYS A 155 -4.39 7.32 -17.27
N LEU A 156 -4.86 6.25 -16.64
CA LEU A 156 -4.37 5.80 -15.34
C LEU A 156 -2.91 5.31 -15.41
N LEU A 157 -2.58 4.52 -16.44
CA LEU A 157 -1.22 4.05 -16.67
C LEU A 157 -0.25 5.18 -17.02
N ASP A 158 -0.67 6.18 -17.79
CA ASP A 158 0.14 7.37 -18.10
C ASP A 158 0.46 8.19 -16.83
N ILE A 159 -0.50 8.29 -15.89
CA ILE A 159 -0.28 8.93 -14.57
C ILE A 159 0.71 8.11 -13.74
N LEU A 160 0.52 6.79 -13.68
CA LEU A 160 1.41 5.88 -12.95
C LEU A 160 2.83 5.92 -13.52
N GLU A 161 2.99 5.96 -14.85
CA GLU A 161 4.28 6.08 -15.52
C GLU A 161 5.02 7.34 -15.04
N LYS A 162 4.35 8.50 -15.14
CA LYS A 162 4.91 9.77 -14.72
C LYS A 162 5.29 9.79 -13.24
N GLN A 163 4.41 9.26 -12.38
CA GLN A 163 4.67 9.17 -10.95
C GLN A 163 5.86 8.27 -10.64
N SER A 164 5.93 7.10 -11.28
CA SER A 164 6.98 6.10 -11.03
C SER A 164 8.35 6.60 -11.48
N ILE A 165 8.43 7.27 -12.63
CA ILE A 165 9.67 7.93 -13.09
C ILE A 165 10.12 8.95 -12.05
N ASN A 166 9.22 9.82 -11.60
CA ASN A 166 9.54 10.83 -10.59
C ASN A 166 10.02 10.21 -9.26
N LEU A 167 9.38 9.13 -8.79
CA LEU A 167 9.80 8.43 -7.57
C LEU A 167 11.19 7.80 -7.70
N LEU A 168 11.50 7.20 -8.85
CA LEU A 168 12.82 6.65 -9.13
C LEU A 168 13.90 7.75 -9.19
N GLU A 169 13.61 8.88 -9.84
CA GLU A 169 14.50 10.05 -9.85
C GLU A 169 14.74 10.59 -8.43
N MET A 170 13.68 10.69 -7.61
CA MET A 170 13.79 11.08 -6.19
C MET A 170 14.61 10.08 -5.37
N ALA A 171 14.66 8.81 -5.78
CA ALA A 171 15.48 7.78 -5.16
C ALA A 171 16.93 7.74 -5.67
N GLY A 172 17.30 8.59 -6.63
CA GLY A 172 18.66 8.70 -7.16
C GLY A 172 18.92 7.95 -8.47
N ILE A 173 17.89 7.35 -9.08
CA ILE A 173 18.01 6.72 -10.40
C ILE A 173 18.04 7.80 -11.48
N GLY A 174 18.93 7.66 -12.46
CA GLY A 174 19.01 8.57 -13.60
C GLY A 174 17.71 8.57 -14.42
N LYS A 175 17.38 9.72 -15.00
CA LYS A 175 16.10 9.92 -15.70
C LYS A 175 15.87 8.95 -16.86
N GLU A 176 16.90 8.64 -17.63
CA GLU A 176 16.77 7.71 -18.76
C GLU A 176 16.67 6.27 -18.27
N GLU A 177 17.41 5.88 -17.24
CA GLU A 177 17.27 4.58 -16.58
C GLU A 177 15.88 4.38 -15.98
N ALA A 178 15.37 5.40 -15.28
CA ALA A 178 14.03 5.39 -14.68
C ALA A 178 12.94 5.17 -15.75
N ARG A 179 13.05 5.84 -16.90
CA ARG A 179 12.14 5.63 -18.03
C ARG A 179 12.19 4.19 -18.55
N VAL A 180 13.39 3.65 -18.75
CA VAL A 180 13.56 2.27 -19.22
C VAL A 180 12.96 1.27 -18.23
N TYR A 181 13.19 1.44 -16.92
CA TYR A 181 12.61 0.58 -15.90
C TYR A 181 11.10 0.63 -15.88
N VAL A 182 10.50 1.83 -15.93
CA VAL A 182 9.05 1.98 -15.90
C VAL A 182 8.40 1.42 -17.18
N GLN A 183 9.01 1.64 -18.36
CA GLN A 183 8.52 1.06 -19.61
C GLN A 183 8.56 -0.48 -19.59
N ASN A 184 9.64 -1.07 -19.08
CA ASN A 184 9.74 -2.51 -18.91
C ASN A 184 8.72 -3.05 -17.91
N ALA A 185 8.48 -2.33 -16.81
CA ALA A 185 7.47 -2.69 -15.82
C ALA A 185 6.05 -2.65 -16.41
N LEU A 186 5.71 -1.62 -17.18
CA LEU A 186 4.42 -1.51 -17.88
C LEU A 186 4.23 -2.62 -18.91
N ALA A 187 5.28 -2.98 -19.65
CA ALA A 187 5.24 -4.08 -20.60
C ALA A 187 5.05 -5.44 -19.91
N PHE A 188 5.62 -5.63 -18.72
CA PHE A 188 5.40 -6.81 -17.90
C PHE A 188 3.97 -6.85 -17.35
N ASP A 189 3.50 -5.76 -16.76
CA ASP A 189 2.12 -5.61 -16.25
C ASP A 189 1.07 -5.85 -17.35
N GLN A 190 1.30 -5.37 -18.57
CA GLN A 190 0.42 -5.65 -19.71
C GLN A 190 0.35 -7.13 -20.10
N LYS A 191 1.40 -7.91 -19.83
CA LYS A 191 1.35 -9.38 -20.01
C LYS A 191 0.57 -10.01 -18.87
N LEU A 192 0.81 -9.56 -17.63
CA LEU A 192 0.16 -10.06 -16.43
C LEU A 192 -1.37 -9.85 -16.48
N SER A 193 -1.83 -8.71 -16.99
CA SER A 193 -3.27 -8.40 -17.07
C SER A 193 -4.09 -9.30 -18.01
N LYS A 194 -3.43 -10.23 -18.71
CA LYS A 194 -4.06 -11.20 -19.63
C LYS A 194 -4.09 -12.63 -19.08
N VAL A 195 -3.47 -12.86 -17.92
CA VAL A 195 -3.37 -14.18 -17.27
C VAL A 195 -4.51 -14.36 -16.27
#